data_AF-A0A927KQM9-F1
#
_entry.id   AF-A0A927KQM9-F1
#
_cell.length_a   1.000
_cell.length_b   1.000
_cell.length_c   1.000
_cell.angle_alpha   90.00
_cell.angle_beta   90.00
_cell.angle_gamma   90.00
#
_symmetry.space_group_name_H-M   'P 1'
#
loop_
_entity.id
_entity.type
_entity.pdbx_description
1 polymer ?
#
loop_
_entity_poly.entity_id
_entity_poly.type
_entity_poly.pdbx_seq_one_letter_code
_entity_poly.pdbx_strand_id
1 'polypeptide(L)'
;MYYHVSSIEHAVGATIEPGNWGTTVRLFGPETAVKAVSHIEIILWEVALETARLALAPQRPSRLNCVFVFETVDMAFAFQRQYRPDARVFELEPTGEASTYRGDFALIAKADRKRPYADYMAEESKAYWTAPSAEQPEILYGGALRVVRQVLASDTPLVTPHHAAAG
;
A
#
# COMPACT_ATOMS: atom_id res chain seq x y z
N MET A 1 -5.73 13.70 7.85
CA MET A 1 -4.46 13.05 8.21
C MET A 1 -4.44 11.64 7.64
N TYR A 2 -3.25 11.14 7.32
CA TYR A 2 -2.99 9.78 6.85
C TYR A 2 -1.76 9.22 7.55
N TYR A 3 -1.57 7.91 7.50
CA TYR A 3 -0.45 7.24 8.16
C TYR A 3 0.35 6.41 7.15
N HIS A 4 1.66 6.59 7.11
CA HIS A 4 2.55 5.92 6.15
C HIS A 4 3.49 4.96 6.88
N VAL A 5 3.60 3.73 6.38
CA VAL A 5 4.54 2.72 6.87
C VAL A 5 5.75 2.70 5.94
N SER A 6 6.94 2.99 6.46
CA SER A 6 8.15 3.13 5.66
C SER A 6 9.36 2.46 6.29
N SER A 7 10.15 1.74 5.49
CA SER A 7 11.48 1.25 5.90
C SER A 7 12.56 2.33 5.78
N ILE A 8 12.21 3.50 5.25
CA ILE A 8 13.10 4.64 5.10
C ILE A 8 12.69 5.71 6.10
N GLU A 9 13.66 6.39 6.67
CA GLU A 9 13.43 7.52 7.55
C GLU A 9 13.03 8.77 6.75
N HIS A 10 12.02 9.48 7.24
CA HIS A 10 11.59 10.75 6.66
C HIS A 10 11.75 11.87 7.67
N ALA A 11 12.29 13.00 7.22
CA ALA A 11 12.38 14.19 8.05
C ALA A 11 11.01 14.85 8.23
N VAL A 12 10.77 15.44 9.40
CA VAL A 12 9.57 16.27 9.64
C VAL A 12 9.56 17.46 8.67
N GLY A 13 8.41 17.72 8.07
CA GLY A 13 8.23 18.75 7.05
C GLY A 13 8.63 18.32 5.64
N ALA A 14 9.24 17.14 5.46
CA ALA A 14 9.55 16.62 4.12
C ALA A 14 8.26 16.26 3.36
N THR A 15 8.30 16.43 2.05
CA THR A 15 7.23 16.01 1.14
C THR A 15 7.56 14.64 0.57
N ILE A 16 6.60 13.73 0.64
CA ILE A 16 6.64 12.44 -0.04
C ILE A 16 5.84 12.57 -1.32
N GLU A 17 6.55 12.54 -2.45
CA GLU A 17 5.95 12.54 -3.78
C GLU A 17 5.41 11.15 -4.15
N PRO A 18 4.31 11.08 -4.93
CA PRO A 18 3.82 9.81 -5.45
C PRO A 18 4.83 9.16 -6.39
N GLY A 19 4.82 7.82 -6.45
CA GLY A 19 5.58 7.07 -7.45
C GLY A 19 6.98 6.62 -7.04
N ASN A 20 7.39 6.78 -5.78
CA ASN A 20 8.65 6.22 -5.27
C ASN A 20 8.75 4.69 -5.53
N TRP A 21 7.67 3.96 -5.25
CA TRP A 21 7.58 2.53 -5.57
C TRP A 21 7.65 2.27 -7.07
N GLY A 22 6.86 3.01 -7.85
CA GLY A 22 6.85 2.86 -9.30
C GLY A 22 8.20 3.17 -9.95
N THR A 23 8.99 4.09 -9.40
CA THR A 23 10.37 4.35 -9.85
C THR A 23 11.23 3.12 -9.66
N THR A 24 11.10 2.42 -8.52
CA THR A 24 11.83 1.18 -8.24
C THR A 24 11.43 0.07 -9.20
N VAL A 25 10.13 -0.12 -9.43
CA VAL A 25 9.62 -1.13 -10.38
C VAL A 25 10.11 -0.85 -11.80
N ARG A 26 10.15 0.41 -12.22
CA ARG A 26 10.60 0.81 -13.57
C ARG A 26 12.12 0.71 -13.78
N LEU A 27 12.90 0.41 -12.74
CA LEU A 27 14.31 0.05 -12.93
C LEU A 27 14.47 -1.32 -13.62
N PHE A 28 13.47 -2.19 -13.53
CA PHE A 28 13.45 -3.43 -14.29
C PHE A 28 13.11 -3.12 -15.76
N GLY A 29 14.09 -3.32 -16.64
CA GLY A 29 13.96 -3.10 -18.07
C GLY A 29 14.85 -4.05 -18.86
N PRO A 30 14.81 -4.00 -20.21
CA PRO A 30 15.57 -4.90 -21.08
C PRO A 30 17.08 -4.92 -20.81
N GLU A 31 17.63 -3.80 -20.34
CA GLU A 31 19.05 -3.63 -20.05
C GLU A 31 19.41 -3.91 -18.58
N THR A 32 18.42 -4.19 -17.72
CA THR A 32 18.62 -4.46 -16.30
C THR A 32 18.49 -5.94 -16.02
N ALA A 33 19.58 -6.57 -15.59
CA ALA A 33 19.55 -7.98 -15.21
C ALA A 33 18.63 -8.21 -14.01
N VAL A 34 17.66 -9.10 -14.16
CA VAL A 34 16.82 -9.57 -13.07
C VAL A 34 17.59 -10.61 -12.26
N LYS A 35 17.93 -10.26 -11.01
CA LYS A 35 18.83 -11.06 -10.17
C LYS A 35 18.13 -12.10 -9.28
N ALA A 36 16.81 -12.05 -9.15
CA ALA A 36 16.05 -12.93 -8.25
C ALA A 36 14.63 -13.17 -8.77
N VAL A 37 14.05 -14.34 -8.46
CA VAL A 37 12.66 -14.68 -8.79
C VAL A 37 11.68 -13.67 -8.20
N SER A 38 11.96 -13.18 -6.98
CA SER A 38 11.14 -12.15 -6.32
C SER A 38 11.01 -10.86 -7.14
N HIS A 39 12.03 -10.49 -7.92
CA HIS A 39 11.94 -9.33 -8.81
C HIS A 39 10.99 -9.61 -9.98
N ILE A 40 11.01 -10.82 -10.55
CA ILE A 40 10.06 -11.24 -11.59
C ILE A 40 8.64 -11.16 -11.04
N GLU A 41 8.41 -11.68 -9.84
CA GLU A 41 7.08 -11.65 -9.20
C GLU A 41 6.57 -10.23 -8.99
N ILE A 42 7.43 -9.31 -8.54
CA ILE A 42 7.09 -7.88 -8.39
C ILE A 42 6.67 -7.29 -9.74
N ILE A 43 7.44 -7.54 -10.80
CA ILE A 43 7.12 -7.03 -12.14
C ILE A 43 5.77 -7.59 -12.62
N LEU A 44 5.56 -8.90 -12.52
CA LEU A 44 4.33 -9.56 -12.96
C LEU A 44 3.11 -9.00 -12.22
N TRP A 45 3.20 -8.84 -10.91
CA TRP A 45 2.14 -8.24 -10.10
C TRP A 45 1.81 -6.83 -10.54
N GLU A 46 2.81 -5.96 -10.61
CA GLU A 46 2.55 -4.55 -10.88
C GLU A 46 2.13 -4.30 -12.33
N VAL A 47 2.58 -5.13 -13.30
CA VAL A 47 2.06 -5.12 -14.68
C VAL A 47 0.60 -5.58 -14.71
N ALA A 48 0.25 -6.68 -14.02
CA ALA A 48 -1.12 -7.18 -13.98
C ALA A 48 -2.06 -6.17 -13.31
N LEU A 49 -1.65 -5.59 -12.18
CA LEU A 49 -2.40 -4.57 -11.44
C LEU A 49 -2.60 -3.31 -12.28
N GLU A 50 -1.56 -2.77 -12.92
CA GLU A 50 -1.69 -1.56 -13.73
C GLU A 50 -2.52 -1.81 -15.00
N THR A 51 -2.37 -2.97 -15.63
CA THR A 51 -3.18 -3.36 -16.80
C THR A 51 -4.66 -3.45 -16.42
N ALA A 52 -4.96 -4.11 -15.29
CA ALA A 52 -6.32 -4.21 -14.78
C ALA A 52 -6.90 -2.83 -14.41
N ARG A 53 -6.09 -1.94 -13.82
CA ARG A 53 -6.49 -0.56 -13.53
C ARG A 53 -6.89 0.18 -14.79
N LEU A 54 -6.04 0.17 -15.82
CA LEU A 54 -6.30 0.84 -17.09
C LEU A 54 -7.58 0.34 -17.76
N ALA A 55 -7.84 -0.98 -17.68
CA ALA A 55 -9.02 -1.59 -18.29
C ALA A 55 -10.32 -1.37 -17.49
N LEU A 56 -10.26 -1.40 -16.16
CA LEU A 56 -11.45 -1.52 -15.31
C LEU A 56 -11.73 -0.28 -14.45
N ALA A 57 -10.70 0.51 -14.13
CA ALA A 57 -10.82 1.66 -13.25
C ALA A 57 -9.78 2.77 -13.57
N PRO A 58 -9.73 3.27 -14.82
CA PRO A 58 -8.68 4.19 -15.28
C PRO A 58 -8.64 5.53 -14.53
N GLN A 59 -9.73 5.92 -13.89
CA GLN A 59 -9.87 7.13 -13.07
C GLN A 59 -9.21 7.01 -11.69
N ARG A 60 -8.85 5.80 -11.24
CA ARG A 60 -8.24 5.57 -9.92
C ARG A 60 -6.73 5.80 -9.97
N PRO A 61 -6.10 6.24 -8.87
CA PRO A 61 -4.65 6.40 -8.80
C PRO A 61 -3.92 5.09 -9.11
N SER A 62 -2.81 5.19 -9.82
CA SER A 62 -1.93 4.05 -10.10
C SER A 62 -1.09 3.72 -8.88
N ARG A 63 -0.92 2.42 -8.58
CA ARG A 63 0.07 1.94 -7.58
C ARG A 63 1.50 2.36 -7.93
N LEU A 64 1.78 2.55 -9.21
CA LEU A 64 3.08 3.00 -9.72
C LEU A 64 3.22 4.53 -9.70
N ASN A 65 2.19 5.25 -9.25
CA ASN A 65 2.19 6.70 -9.10
C ASN A 65 1.25 7.14 -7.96
N CYS A 66 1.49 6.62 -6.76
CA CYS A 66 0.80 7.03 -5.55
C CYS A 66 1.74 7.03 -4.34
N VAL A 67 1.25 7.52 -3.21
CA VAL A 67 1.79 7.26 -1.87
C VAL A 67 0.86 6.26 -1.17
N PHE A 68 1.43 5.18 -0.64
CA PHE A 68 0.68 4.17 0.12
C PHE A 68 0.49 4.64 1.56
N VAL A 69 -0.77 4.76 2.00
CA VAL A 69 -1.11 5.24 3.34
C VAL A 69 -2.28 4.49 3.97
N PHE A 70 -2.53 4.72 5.24
CA PHE A 70 -3.64 4.19 6.02
C PHE A 70 -4.43 5.34 6.65
N GLU A 71 -5.71 5.13 6.90
CA GLU A 71 -6.59 6.17 7.44
C GLU A 71 -6.42 6.35 8.95
N THR A 72 -6.03 5.28 9.66
CA THR A 72 -5.84 5.29 11.11
C THR A 72 -4.47 4.78 11.50
N VAL A 73 -4.01 5.23 12.66
CA VAL A 73 -2.77 4.78 13.29
C VAL A 73 -2.80 3.28 13.57
N ASP A 74 -3.96 2.76 14.00
CA ASP A 74 -4.16 1.33 14.29
C ASP A 74 -3.98 0.47 13.03
N MET A 75 -4.53 0.92 11.90
CA MET A 75 -4.35 0.24 10.61
C MET A 75 -2.89 0.22 10.17
N ALA A 76 -2.19 1.36 10.30
CA ALA A 76 -0.77 1.44 9.96
C ALA A 76 0.08 0.51 10.83
N PHE A 77 -0.15 0.48 12.15
CA PHE A 77 0.57 -0.43 13.03
C PHE A 77 0.18 -1.90 12.82
N ALA A 78 -1.08 -2.21 12.51
CA ALA A 78 -1.48 -3.56 12.15
C ALA A 78 -0.75 -4.04 10.89
N PHE A 79 -0.70 -3.20 9.85
CA PHE A 79 0.04 -3.48 8.63
C PHE A 79 1.55 -3.61 8.88
N GLN A 80 2.15 -2.69 9.62
CA GLN A 80 3.56 -2.74 9.99
C GLN A 80 3.90 -4.05 10.70
N ARG A 81 3.18 -4.42 11.77
CA ARG A 81 3.43 -5.68 12.50
C ARG A 81 3.29 -6.91 11.61
N GLN A 82 2.32 -6.91 10.70
CA GLN A 82 2.04 -8.08 9.86
C GLN A 82 3.03 -8.23 8.70
N TYR A 83 3.40 -7.14 8.03
CA TYR A 83 4.11 -7.21 6.75
C TYR A 83 5.49 -6.54 6.77
N ARG A 84 5.76 -5.63 7.71
CA ARG A 84 6.94 -4.76 7.75
C ARG A 84 7.41 -4.48 9.19
N PRO A 85 7.76 -5.50 9.99
CA PRO A 85 7.98 -5.35 11.44
C PRO A 85 9.08 -4.33 11.81
N ASP A 86 10.07 -4.14 10.95
CA ASP A 86 11.18 -3.20 11.16
C ASP A 86 10.92 -1.79 10.58
N ALA A 87 9.76 -1.55 9.96
CA ALA A 87 9.41 -0.25 9.41
C ALA A 87 9.01 0.75 10.51
N ARG A 88 8.92 2.03 10.17
CA ARG A 88 8.42 3.10 11.03
C ARG A 88 7.06 3.59 10.54
N VAL A 89 6.26 4.15 11.44
CA VAL A 89 4.97 4.77 11.12
C VAL A 89 5.12 6.28 11.18
N PHE A 90 4.60 6.97 10.16
CA PHE A 90 4.63 8.43 10.06
C PHE A 90 3.21 8.96 9.90
N GLU A 91 2.90 10.07 10.57
CA GLU A 91 1.68 10.83 10.35
C GLU A 91 1.93 11.86 9.25
N LEU A 92 1.07 11.86 8.25
CA LEU A 92 1.16 12.70 7.07
C LEU A 92 -0.10 13.55 6.88
N GLU A 93 0.08 14.71 6.26
CA GLU A 93 -1.02 15.59 5.85
C GLU A 93 -1.00 15.85 4.33
N PRO A 94 -2.17 15.91 3.68
CA PRO A 94 -2.29 16.36 2.30
C PRO A 94 -1.69 17.74 2.06
N THR A 95 -0.94 17.89 0.96
CA THR A 95 -0.51 19.21 0.46
C THR A 95 -1.48 19.81 -0.56
N GLY A 96 -2.51 19.06 -0.96
CA GLY A 96 -3.55 19.46 -1.91
C GLY A 96 -4.63 18.39 -2.05
N GLU A 97 -5.60 18.62 -2.94
CA GLU A 97 -6.59 17.60 -3.28
C GLU A 97 -6.00 16.56 -4.24
N ALA A 98 -6.34 15.29 -4.02
CA ALA A 98 -5.90 14.20 -4.88
C ALA A 98 -6.92 13.06 -4.92
N SER A 99 -6.87 12.25 -5.97
CA SER A 99 -7.65 11.01 -6.06
C SER A 99 -7.14 9.99 -5.04
N THR A 100 -8.07 9.22 -4.48
CA THR A 100 -7.74 8.15 -3.54
C THR A 100 -8.39 6.84 -3.96
N TYR A 101 -7.79 5.73 -3.53
CA TYR A 101 -8.40 4.42 -3.68
C TYR A 101 -8.14 3.54 -2.47
N ARG A 102 -9.16 2.83 -1.97
CA ARG A 102 -9.06 1.84 -0.89
C ARG A 102 -8.82 0.46 -1.50
N GLY A 103 -7.58 0.00 -1.55
CA GLY A 103 -7.20 -1.31 -2.07
C GLY A 103 -7.04 -2.35 -0.98
N ASP A 104 -7.31 -3.62 -1.30
CA ASP A 104 -7.04 -4.75 -0.41
C ASP A 104 -5.65 -5.35 -0.71
N PHE A 105 -4.65 -4.99 0.10
CA PHE A 105 -3.31 -5.53 -0.05
C PHE A 105 -3.22 -7.05 0.23
N ALA A 106 -4.19 -7.63 0.96
CA ALA A 106 -4.19 -9.06 1.25
C ALA A 106 -4.37 -9.91 -0.01
N LEU A 107 -5.07 -9.42 -1.04
CA LEU A 107 -5.21 -10.08 -2.34
C LEU A 107 -3.85 -10.30 -3.02
N ILE A 108 -2.87 -9.43 -2.76
CA ILE A 108 -1.50 -9.55 -3.27
C ILE A 108 -0.65 -10.38 -2.29
N ALA A 109 -0.66 -10.01 -1.01
CA ALA A 109 0.25 -10.57 -0.01
C ALA A 109 -0.03 -12.06 0.29
N LYS A 110 -1.31 -12.43 0.32
CA LYS A 110 -1.82 -13.76 0.70
C LYS A 110 -2.30 -14.60 -0.49
N ALA A 111 -2.04 -14.16 -1.72
CA ALA A 111 -2.39 -14.92 -2.92
C ALA A 111 -1.86 -16.36 -2.86
N ASP A 112 -2.62 -17.31 -3.42
CA ASP A 112 -2.21 -18.71 -3.49
C ASP A 112 -1.09 -18.91 -4.51
N ARG A 113 0.16 -18.85 -4.02
CA ARG A 113 1.39 -19.01 -4.80
C ARG A 113 1.60 -20.43 -5.35
N LYS A 114 0.70 -21.38 -5.08
CA LYS A 114 0.73 -22.72 -5.71
C LYS A 114 0.08 -22.74 -7.09
N ARG A 115 -0.68 -21.70 -7.44
CA ARG A 115 -1.34 -21.57 -8.74
C ARG A 115 -0.38 -20.97 -9.78
N PRO A 116 -0.58 -21.21 -11.09
CA PRO A 116 0.19 -20.54 -12.14
C PRO A 116 0.03 -19.02 -12.08
N TYR A 117 1.14 -18.27 -12.26
CA TYR A 117 1.15 -16.81 -12.18
C TYR A 117 0.08 -16.15 -13.06
N ALA A 118 -0.10 -16.65 -14.28
CA ALA A 118 -1.05 -16.09 -15.25
C ALA A 118 -2.51 -16.14 -14.76
N ASP A 119 -2.85 -17.12 -13.93
CA ASP A 119 -4.23 -17.32 -13.47
C ASP A 119 -4.51 -16.44 -12.25
N TYR A 120 -3.77 -16.67 -11.15
CA TYR A 120 -4.11 -16.00 -9.90
C TYR A 120 -3.77 -14.51 -9.92
N MET A 121 -2.65 -14.09 -10.53
CA MET A 121 -2.29 -12.66 -10.52
C MET A 121 -3.30 -11.83 -11.32
N ALA A 122 -3.84 -12.37 -12.41
CA ALA A 122 -4.86 -11.69 -13.20
C ALA A 122 -6.20 -11.58 -12.44
N GLU A 123 -6.65 -12.68 -11.80
CA GLU A 123 -7.86 -12.71 -11.00
C GLU A 123 -7.78 -11.76 -9.79
N GLU A 124 -6.69 -11.83 -9.03
CA GLU A 124 -6.48 -10.99 -7.85
C GLU A 124 -6.29 -9.52 -8.25
N SER A 125 -5.65 -9.23 -9.38
CA SER A 125 -5.54 -7.85 -9.88
C SER A 125 -6.89 -7.28 -10.29
N LYS A 126 -7.75 -8.07 -10.93
CA LYS A 126 -9.13 -7.67 -11.20
C LYS A 126 -9.86 -7.40 -9.89
N ALA A 127 -9.81 -8.34 -8.95
CA ALA A 127 -10.46 -8.20 -7.64
C ALA A 127 -9.98 -6.96 -6.89
N TYR A 128 -8.68 -6.68 -6.90
CA TYR A 128 -8.08 -5.50 -6.28
C TYR A 128 -8.72 -4.20 -6.77
N TRP A 129 -9.20 -4.12 -8.02
CA TRP A 129 -9.86 -2.93 -8.58
C TRP A 129 -11.39 -3.02 -8.65
N THR A 130 -12.02 -4.17 -8.43
CA THR A 130 -13.49 -4.27 -8.61
C THR A 130 -14.23 -4.74 -7.37
N ALA A 131 -13.55 -5.40 -6.44
CA ALA A 131 -14.16 -5.85 -5.20
C ALA A 131 -14.52 -4.65 -4.29
N PRO A 132 -15.49 -4.81 -3.38
CA PRO A 132 -15.72 -3.87 -2.30
C PRO A 132 -14.44 -3.63 -1.49
N SER A 133 -14.32 -2.44 -0.87
CA SER A 133 -13.19 -2.12 0.01
C SER A 133 -13.07 -3.15 1.13
N ALA A 134 -11.83 -3.59 1.41
CA ALA A 134 -11.53 -4.38 2.60
C ALA A 134 -11.78 -3.58 3.89
N GLU A 135 -11.92 -4.31 4.99
CA GLU A 135 -12.03 -3.76 6.35
C GLU A 135 -10.75 -3.01 6.76
N GLN A 136 -9.59 -3.50 6.31
CA GLN A 136 -8.27 -2.88 6.57
C GLN A 136 -7.58 -2.54 5.24
N PRO A 137 -8.04 -1.49 4.53
CA PRO A 137 -7.52 -1.16 3.22
C PRO A 137 -6.18 -0.44 3.31
N GLU A 138 -5.33 -0.69 2.33
CA GLU A 138 -4.24 0.20 1.96
C GLU A 138 -4.80 1.30 1.04
N ILE A 139 -4.57 2.56 1.39
CA ILE A 139 -4.99 3.71 0.59
C ILE A 139 -3.91 4.05 -0.43
N LEU A 140 -4.28 4.11 -1.70
CA LEU A 140 -3.48 4.73 -2.75
C LEU A 140 -3.84 6.22 -2.79
N TYR A 141 -2.93 7.08 -2.35
CA TYR A 141 -3.11 8.53 -2.42
C TYR A 141 -2.36 9.08 -3.64
N GLY A 142 -3.08 9.68 -4.59
CA GLY A 142 -2.52 10.10 -5.89
C GLY A 142 -1.73 11.41 -5.89
N GLY A 143 -1.60 12.09 -4.75
CA GLY A 143 -0.90 13.37 -4.61
C GLY A 143 0.26 13.31 -3.62
N ALA A 144 0.89 14.46 -3.41
CA ALA A 144 1.97 14.62 -2.45
C ALA A 144 1.43 14.74 -1.01
N LEU A 145 2.20 14.23 -0.06
CA LEU A 145 1.89 14.26 1.37
C LEU A 145 3.08 14.81 2.15
N ARG A 146 2.83 15.69 3.12
CA ARG A 146 3.87 16.25 4.00
C ARG A 146 3.95 15.46 5.30
N VAL A 147 5.17 15.18 5.75
CA VAL A 147 5.45 14.49 7.01
C VAL A 147 5.22 15.44 8.18
N VAL A 148 4.28 15.09 9.05
CA VAL A 148 3.99 15.84 10.27
C VAL A 148 4.90 15.38 11.40
N ARG A 149 5.01 14.07 11.61
CA ARG A 149 5.85 13.47 12.65
C ARG A 149 6.02 11.96 12.42
N GLN A 150 7.00 11.37 13.11
CA GLN A 150 7.02 9.94 13.36
C GLN A 150 6.04 9.59 14.50
N VAL A 151 5.31 8.50 14.35
CA VAL A 151 4.40 7.95 15.37
C VAL A 151 5.09 6.80 16.07
N LEU A 152 5.09 6.82 17.41
CA LEU A 152 5.64 5.75 18.23
C LEU A 152 4.51 4.79 18.64
N ALA A 153 4.84 3.52 18.88
CA ALA A 153 3.83 2.53 19.30
C ALA A 153 3.13 2.92 20.62
N SER A 154 3.83 3.65 21.49
CA SER A 154 3.30 4.25 22.73
C SER A 154 2.21 5.30 22.50
N ASP A 155 2.11 5.86 21.29
CA ASP A 155 1.14 6.90 20.94
C ASP A 155 -0.22 6.32 20.53
N THR A 156 -0.31 4.99 20.43
CA THR A 156 -1.56 4.29 20.11
C THR A 156 -2.47 4.34 21.35
N PRO A 157 -3.72 4.81 21.24
CA PRO A 157 -4.66 4.75 22.36
C PRO A 157 -4.80 3.30 22.83
N LEU A 158 -4.73 3.08 24.15
CA LEU A 158 -5.06 1.76 24.71
C LEU A 158 -6.51 1.45 24.35
N VAL A 159 -6.72 0.51 23.43
CA VAL A 159 -8.07 -0.02 23.16
C VAL A 159 -8.49 -0.79 24.41
N THR A 160 -9.35 -0.18 25.22
CA THR A 160 -10.05 -0.90 26.29
C THR A 160 -10.96 -1.93 25.61
N PRO A 161 -10.80 -3.24 25.84
CA PRO A 161 -11.73 -4.21 25.30
C PRO A 161 -13.13 -3.89 25.84
N HIS A 162 -14.10 -3.71 24.95
CA HIS A 162 -15.50 -3.66 25.33
C HIS A 162 -15.82 -5.00 26.01
N HIS A 163 -15.96 -4.98 27.33
CA HIS A 163 -16.62 -6.07 28.05
C HIS A 163 -18.01 -6.23 27.45
N ALA A 164 -18.21 -7.35 26.73
CA ALA A 164 -19.54 -7.83 26.43
C ALA A 164 -20.24 -8.06 27.78
N ALA A 165 -21.23 -7.22 28.07
CA ALA A 165 -22.16 -7.49 29.16
C ALA A 165 -22.89 -8.79 28.81
N ALA A 166 -22.63 -9.83 29.61
CA ALA A 166 -23.45 -11.02 29.61
C ALA A 166 -24.84 -10.62 30.13
N GLY A 167 -25.84 -10.73 29.25
CA GLY A 167 -27.26 -10.77 29.59
C GLY A 167 -27.79 -12.18 29.38
#